data_AF-A0A6L3AH16-F1
#
_entry.id   AF-A0A6L3AH16-F1
#
_cell.length_a   1.000
_cell.length_b   1.000
_cell.length_c   1.000
_cell.angle_alpha   90.00
_cell.angle_beta   90.00
_cell.angle_gamma   90.00
#
_symmetry.space_group_name_H-M   'P 1'
#
loop_
_entity.id
_entity.type
_entity.pdbx_description
1 polymer ?
#
loop_
_entity_poly.entity_id
_entity_poly.type
_entity_poly.pdbx_seq_one_letter_code
_entity_poly.pdbx_strand_id
1 'polypeptide(L)'
;MGNKGLQKRFFYVGYIFFIIILICYVSFNHSITVANAEINPKIIEGRDRSNDCNTLVISCVDFRFVSFIRVFLTENLKIKDDYDHIAIPGSVTDIIRPETQKITFDKIDILLNLHHVNHLVLIEHKDCGAYGGSKYFDSDEKETEVLSNGLRRVRDILNEKYPNLKIDLFLASLKSVGNEKFYYMERIYGAAFNHSIIMANTEIGQMVAENCDHSNDCNTLVISCVDFRFVSFIRVFLTENLKIKDDYDHIAIPGSVMDIIRPETQKITFDKIDILLNLHHVNHLVLIGHKDCGAYGGSKYFDSDEKETE
;
A
#
# COMPACT_ATOMS: atom_id res chain seq x y z
N MET A 1 -37.18 63.90 10.53
CA MET A 1 -37.03 63.29 9.20
C MET A 1 -35.55 63.30 8.86
N GLY A 2 -34.91 62.13 8.80
CA GLY A 2 -33.46 62.05 8.65
C GLY A 2 -32.98 60.61 8.44
N ASN A 3 -32.85 60.25 7.17
CA ASN A 3 -31.85 59.35 6.58
C ASN A 3 -31.59 57.97 7.21
N LYS A 4 -32.42 56.97 6.87
CA LYS A 4 -32.12 55.52 7.01
C LYS A 4 -31.93 54.82 5.65
N GLY A 5 -31.31 55.51 4.69
CA GLY A 5 -31.16 55.03 3.30
C GLY A 5 -29.76 54.55 2.88
N LEU A 6 -28.72 54.70 3.73
CA LEU A 6 -27.33 54.56 3.28
C LEU A 6 -26.52 53.40 3.92
N GLN A 7 -27.11 52.58 4.79
CA GLN A 7 -26.41 51.42 5.38
C GLN A 7 -26.69 50.07 4.69
N LYS A 8 -27.70 49.97 3.81
CA LYS A 8 -28.03 48.69 3.14
C LYS A 8 -27.26 48.42 1.84
N ARG A 9 -26.56 49.42 1.27
CA ARG A 9 -25.78 49.24 0.03
C ARG A 9 -24.33 48.75 0.25
N PHE A 10 -23.74 49.01 1.41
CA PHE A 10 -22.37 48.54 1.71
C PHE A 10 -22.30 47.06 2.09
N PHE A 11 -23.37 46.50 2.65
CA PHE A 11 -23.44 45.06 2.97
C PHE A 11 -23.56 44.17 1.73
N TYR A 12 -24.21 44.64 0.67
CA TYR A 12 -24.43 43.83 -0.54
C TYR A 12 -23.19 43.76 -1.46
N VAL A 13 -22.34 44.80 -1.48
CA VAL A 13 -21.13 44.81 -2.30
C VAL A 13 -20.02 43.95 -1.68
N GLY A 14 -19.91 43.92 -0.35
CA GLY A 14 -18.99 43.02 0.35
C GLY A 14 -19.36 41.54 0.22
N TYR A 15 -20.66 41.22 0.25
CA TYR A 15 -21.15 39.84 0.12
C TYR A 15 -20.94 39.26 -1.30
N ILE A 16 -21.07 40.09 -2.34
CA ILE A 16 -20.80 39.68 -3.73
C ILE A 16 -19.29 39.47 -3.96
N PHE A 17 -18.42 40.31 -3.35
CA PHE A 17 -16.97 40.11 -3.44
C PHE A 17 -16.50 38.84 -2.71
N PHE A 18 -17.12 38.51 -1.57
CA PHE A 18 -16.85 37.26 -0.84
C PHE A 18 -17.32 36.02 -1.60
N ILE A 19 -18.47 36.09 -2.28
CA ILE A 19 -18.98 35.00 -3.14
C ILE A 19 -18.10 34.79 -4.37
N ILE A 20 -17.56 35.86 -4.97
CA ILE A 20 -16.66 35.75 -6.14
C ILE A 20 -15.31 35.16 -5.72
N ILE A 21 -14.76 35.52 -4.55
CA ILE A 21 -13.53 34.91 -4.03
C ILE A 21 -13.75 33.43 -3.62
N LEU A 22 -14.93 33.09 -3.09
CA LEU A 22 -15.28 31.69 -2.77
C LEU A 22 -15.50 30.84 -4.03
N ILE A 23 -16.07 31.42 -5.09
CA ILE A 23 -16.23 30.75 -6.39
C ILE A 23 -14.89 30.63 -7.14
N CYS A 24 -13.96 31.58 -6.97
CA CYS A 24 -12.63 31.50 -7.56
C CYS A 24 -11.65 30.59 -6.81
N TYR A 25 -11.93 30.17 -5.57
CA TYR A 25 -11.12 29.16 -4.87
C TYR A 25 -11.54 27.72 -5.18
N VAL A 26 -12.69 27.52 -5.84
CA VAL A 26 -13.15 26.21 -6.35
C VAL A 26 -12.97 26.17 -7.86
N SER A 27 -11.73 26.30 -8.30
CA SER A 27 -11.35 26.03 -9.70
C SER A 27 -10.10 25.15 -9.74
N PHE A 28 -10.22 23.98 -9.11
CA PHE A 28 -9.52 22.78 -9.57
C PHE A 28 -10.50 21.61 -9.48
N ASN A 29 -10.84 21.06 -10.64
CA ASN A 29 -11.80 19.99 -10.81
C ASN A 29 -11.27 18.67 -10.24
N HIS A 30 -11.58 18.37 -9.00
CA HIS A 30 -11.64 17.00 -8.51
C HIS A 30 -12.87 16.85 -7.63
N SER A 31 -13.86 16.11 -8.13
CA SER A 31 -15.09 15.79 -7.40
C SER A 31 -14.75 14.79 -6.29
N ILE A 32 -14.37 15.29 -5.11
CA ILE A 32 -14.22 14.43 -3.93
C ILE A 32 -15.63 14.01 -3.49
N THR A 33 -16.01 12.78 -3.80
CA THR A 33 -17.27 12.21 -3.31
C THR A 33 -17.01 11.59 -1.94
N VAL A 34 -17.43 12.25 -0.87
CA VAL A 34 -17.43 11.66 0.47
C VAL A 34 -18.72 10.86 0.63
N ALA A 35 -18.67 9.56 0.37
CA ALA A 35 -19.79 8.65 0.59
C ALA A 35 -19.59 7.88 1.90
N ASN A 36 -20.34 8.22 2.95
CA ASN A 36 -20.52 7.32 4.09
C ASN A 36 -21.50 6.23 3.65
N ALA A 37 -20.98 5.14 3.10
CA ALA A 37 -21.79 3.98 2.79
C ALA A 37 -21.94 3.12 4.06
N GLU A 38 -23.11 3.13 4.69
CA GLU A 38 -23.51 2.03 5.58
C GLU A 38 -23.86 0.83 4.71
N ILE A 39 -22.90 -0.09 4.62
CA ILE A 39 -23.03 -1.29 3.80
C ILE A 39 -23.56 -2.39 4.70
N ASN A 40 -24.63 -3.05 4.26
CA ASN A 40 -25.17 -4.21 4.95
C ASN A 40 -24.04 -5.21 5.24
N PRO A 41 -23.75 -5.52 6.52
CA PRO A 41 -22.63 -6.38 6.85
C PRO A 41 -22.88 -7.78 6.29
N LYS A 42 -22.10 -8.17 5.29
CA LYS A 42 -22.05 -9.56 4.85
C LYS A 42 -21.32 -10.34 5.93
N ILE A 43 -22.01 -11.27 6.58
CA ILE A 43 -21.37 -12.20 7.51
C ILE A 43 -20.42 -13.07 6.69
N ILE A 44 -19.12 -12.90 6.91
CA ILE A 44 -18.09 -13.75 6.32
C ILE A 44 -17.97 -14.95 7.27
N GLU A 45 -18.74 -16.01 6.99
CA GLU A 45 -18.72 -17.25 7.78
C GLU A 45 -17.37 -17.98 7.61
N GLY A 46 -16.87 -18.56 8.70
CA GLY A 46 -15.69 -19.44 8.69
C GLY A 46 -14.33 -18.76 8.89
N ARG A 47 -14.27 -17.49 9.32
CA ARG A 47 -13.01 -16.86 9.73
C ARG A 47 -12.69 -17.18 11.19
N ASP A 48 -11.51 -17.76 11.44
CA ASP A 48 -11.00 -17.92 12.79
C ASP A 48 -10.74 -16.53 13.38
N ARG A 49 -11.11 -16.33 14.65
CA ARG A 49 -11.03 -15.02 15.32
C ARG A 49 -9.69 -14.91 16.06
N SER A 50 -8.60 -15.40 15.48
CA SER A 50 -7.29 -15.15 16.07
C SER A 50 -7.00 -13.65 15.94
N ASN A 51 -6.60 -13.03 17.05
CA ASN A 51 -6.02 -11.69 17.02
C ASN A 51 -4.52 -11.74 16.68
N ASP A 52 -3.99 -12.95 16.48
CA ASP A 52 -2.57 -13.20 16.26
C ASP A 52 -2.37 -13.44 14.76
N CYS A 53 -1.67 -12.49 14.14
CA CYS A 53 -1.18 -12.60 12.78
C CYS A 53 0.33 -12.89 12.87
N ASN A 54 0.72 -14.12 12.55
CA ASN A 54 2.12 -14.53 12.71
C ASN A 54 3.04 -14.01 11.59
N THR A 55 2.47 -13.62 10.44
CA THR A 55 3.22 -13.30 9.23
C THR A 55 2.94 -11.88 8.74
N LEU A 56 4.02 -11.12 8.51
CA LEU A 56 3.99 -9.86 7.78
C LEU A 56 4.59 -10.05 6.39
N VAL A 57 3.80 -9.79 5.36
CA VAL A 57 4.22 -9.75 3.96
C VAL A 57 4.56 -8.31 3.60
N ILE A 58 5.71 -8.09 2.95
CA ILE A 58 6.09 -6.81 2.36
C ILE A 58 6.30 -7.02 0.87
N SER A 59 5.53 -6.31 0.03
CA SER A 59 5.64 -6.39 -1.42
C SER A 59 5.50 -5.03 -2.11
N CYS A 60 5.75 -5.03 -3.41
CA CYS A 60 5.37 -3.90 -4.25
C CYS A 60 3.83 -3.80 -4.33
N VAL A 61 3.35 -2.60 -4.62
CA VAL A 61 1.94 -2.29 -4.88
C VAL A 61 1.48 -2.69 -6.29
N ASP A 62 2.41 -3.12 -7.14
CA ASP A 62 2.16 -3.46 -8.54
C ASP A 62 0.99 -4.45 -8.72
N PHE A 63 -0.12 -3.93 -9.28
CA PHE A 63 -1.37 -4.67 -9.44
C PHE A 63 -1.20 -5.98 -10.22
N ARG A 64 -0.20 -6.08 -11.12
CA ARG A 64 0.06 -7.28 -11.93
C ARG A 64 0.34 -8.51 -11.06
N PHE A 65 0.83 -8.32 -9.84
CA PHE A 65 1.24 -9.38 -8.93
C PHE A 65 0.29 -9.59 -7.75
N VAL A 66 -0.70 -8.73 -7.52
CA VAL A 66 -1.58 -8.79 -6.33
C VAL A 66 -2.28 -10.14 -6.20
N SER A 67 -2.97 -10.57 -7.26
CA SER A 67 -3.68 -11.86 -7.27
C SER A 67 -2.71 -13.05 -7.24
N PHE A 68 -1.59 -12.95 -7.94
CA PHE A 68 -0.55 -13.99 -7.95
C PHE A 68 0.06 -14.20 -6.55
N ILE A 69 0.45 -13.13 -5.87
CA ILE A 69 1.02 -13.19 -4.52
C ILE A 69 0.01 -13.82 -3.55
N ARG A 70 -1.27 -13.42 -3.59
CA ARG A 70 -2.31 -14.00 -2.74
C ARG A 70 -2.44 -15.52 -2.94
N VAL A 71 -2.45 -15.96 -4.19
CA VAL A 71 -2.53 -17.39 -4.53
C VAL A 71 -1.26 -18.10 -4.05
N PHE A 72 -0.07 -17.54 -4.29
CA PHE A 72 1.20 -18.10 -3.81
C PHE A 72 1.23 -18.25 -2.28
N LEU A 73 0.82 -17.23 -1.53
CA LEU A 73 0.76 -17.28 -0.07
C LEU A 73 -0.17 -18.39 0.42
N THR A 74 -1.35 -18.51 -0.19
CA THR A 74 -2.38 -19.49 0.19
C THR A 74 -1.96 -20.91 -0.18
N GLU A 75 -1.56 -21.11 -1.44
CA GLU A 75 -1.35 -22.44 -2.00
C GLU A 75 0.05 -22.99 -1.72
N ASN A 76 1.08 -22.15 -1.72
CA ASN A 76 2.47 -22.58 -1.56
C ASN A 76 2.98 -22.41 -0.12
N LEU A 77 2.67 -21.29 0.53
CA LEU A 77 3.13 -21.03 1.91
C LEU A 77 2.12 -21.44 2.99
N LYS A 78 0.89 -21.81 2.59
CA LYS A 78 -0.21 -22.16 3.51
C LYS A 78 -0.57 -21.04 4.50
N ILE A 79 -0.37 -19.80 4.06
CA ILE A 79 -0.74 -18.58 4.78
C ILE A 79 -2.05 -18.08 4.15
N LYS A 80 -3.17 -18.27 4.84
CA LYS A 80 -4.50 -17.95 4.29
C LYS A 80 -5.15 -16.84 5.11
N ASP A 81 -5.32 -15.67 4.49
CA ASP A 81 -6.08 -14.51 4.99
C ASP A 81 -5.72 -13.97 6.40
N ASP A 82 -4.78 -14.59 7.12
CA ASP A 82 -4.34 -14.26 8.48
C ASP A 82 -2.90 -13.69 8.47
N TYR A 83 -2.66 -12.72 7.60
CA TYR A 83 -1.37 -12.05 7.47
C TYR A 83 -1.54 -10.54 7.26
N ASP A 84 -0.62 -9.77 7.81
CA ASP A 84 -0.48 -8.35 7.52
C ASP A 84 0.26 -8.20 6.19
N HIS A 85 -0.17 -7.24 5.37
CA HIS A 85 0.46 -6.97 4.08
C HIS A 85 0.81 -5.49 3.91
N ILE A 86 2.08 -5.15 4.07
CA ILE A 86 2.57 -3.84 3.65
C ILE A 86 2.81 -3.87 2.14
N ALA A 87 2.01 -3.12 1.40
CA ALA A 87 2.15 -2.95 -0.05
C ALA A 87 2.53 -1.49 -0.35
N ILE A 88 3.75 -1.28 -0.88
CA ILE A 88 4.31 0.05 -1.15
C ILE A 88 5.16 0.03 -2.43
N PRO A 89 5.28 1.16 -3.17
CA PRO A 89 6.12 1.21 -4.36
C PRO A 89 7.58 0.81 -4.07
N GLY A 90 8.11 -0.15 -4.83
CA GLY A 90 9.49 -0.63 -4.67
C GLY A 90 9.73 -1.52 -3.44
N SER A 91 8.66 -2.03 -2.83
CA SER A 91 8.72 -3.08 -1.79
C SER A 91 9.73 -2.77 -0.67
N VAL A 92 10.82 -3.54 -0.57
CA VAL A 92 11.76 -3.46 0.55
C VAL A 92 12.79 -2.35 0.41
N THR A 93 12.78 -1.63 -0.72
CA THR A 93 13.66 -0.47 -0.96
C THR A 93 13.60 0.55 0.18
N ASP A 94 12.42 0.68 0.78
CA ASP A 94 12.15 1.60 1.88
C ASP A 94 12.83 1.25 3.20
N ILE A 95 13.42 0.06 3.31
CA ILE A 95 14.26 -0.34 4.46
C ILE A 95 15.73 0.05 4.22
N ILE A 96 16.15 0.21 2.96
CA ILE A 96 17.53 0.55 2.59
C ILE A 96 17.74 2.07 2.55
N ARG A 97 16.73 2.81 2.07
CA ARG A 97 16.80 4.26 1.84
C ARG A 97 16.79 5.04 3.15
N PRO A 98 17.82 5.86 3.47
CA PRO A 98 17.89 6.58 4.75
C PRO A 98 16.66 7.46 5.05
N GLU A 99 16.09 8.06 4.01
CA GLU A 99 14.94 8.97 4.10
C GLU A 99 13.63 8.26 4.50
N THR A 100 13.47 6.99 4.15
CA THR A 100 12.27 6.20 4.47
C THR A 100 12.50 5.16 5.57
N GLN A 101 13.75 4.75 5.79
CA GLN A 101 14.13 3.65 6.68
C GLN A 101 13.52 3.76 8.08
N LYS A 102 13.63 4.92 8.73
CA LYS A 102 13.08 5.11 10.08
C LYS A 102 11.57 4.85 10.13
N ILE A 103 10.83 5.45 9.21
CA ILE A 103 9.35 5.34 9.17
C ILE A 103 8.92 3.92 8.80
N THR A 104 9.67 3.26 7.92
CA THR A 104 9.44 1.84 7.59
C THR A 104 9.65 0.95 8.81
N PHE A 105 10.71 1.20 9.60
CA PHE A 105 10.93 0.49 10.85
C PHE A 105 9.86 0.76 11.89
N ASP A 106 9.42 2.01 12.05
CA ASP A 106 8.33 2.36 12.97
C ASP A 106 7.04 1.58 12.61
N LYS A 107 6.74 1.43 11.31
CA LYS A 107 5.61 0.63 10.81
C LYS A 107 5.76 -0.86 11.11
N ILE A 108 6.95 -1.42 10.91
CA ILE A 108 7.23 -2.82 11.27
C ILE A 108 7.08 -3.00 12.78
N ASP A 109 7.63 -2.10 13.59
CA ASP A 109 7.53 -2.14 15.06
C ASP A 109 6.07 -2.10 15.52
N ILE A 110 5.21 -1.29 14.89
CA ILE A 110 3.76 -1.28 15.18
C ILE A 110 3.15 -2.66 14.97
N LEU A 111 3.43 -3.33 13.85
CA LEU A 111 2.84 -4.64 13.53
C LEU A 111 3.40 -5.78 14.38
N LEU A 112 4.70 -5.78 14.64
CA LEU A 112 5.32 -6.74 15.57
C LEU A 112 4.68 -6.65 16.96
N ASN A 113 4.40 -5.44 17.44
CA ASN A 113 3.82 -5.20 18.76
C ASN A 113 2.32 -5.49 18.83
N LEU A 114 1.56 -5.05 17.83
CA LEU A 114 0.09 -5.15 17.85
C LEU A 114 -0.42 -6.52 17.43
N HIS A 115 0.22 -7.16 16.45
CA HIS A 115 -0.28 -8.39 15.84
C HIS A 115 0.59 -9.62 16.14
N HIS A 116 1.65 -9.46 16.95
CA HIS A 116 2.54 -10.55 17.38
C HIS A 116 3.24 -11.31 16.24
N VAL A 117 3.54 -10.58 15.16
CA VAL A 117 4.26 -11.08 13.99
C VAL A 117 5.62 -11.65 14.40
N ASN A 118 5.92 -12.87 13.93
CA ASN A 118 7.20 -13.56 14.15
C ASN A 118 7.84 -14.08 12.85
N HIS A 119 7.17 -13.86 11.72
CA HIS A 119 7.58 -14.29 10.39
C HIS A 119 7.41 -13.14 9.39
N LEU A 120 8.44 -12.89 8.59
CA LEU A 120 8.47 -11.89 7.53
C LEU A 120 8.60 -12.58 6.18
N VAL A 121 7.78 -12.17 5.22
CA VAL A 121 7.85 -12.61 3.82
C VAL A 121 8.10 -11.37 2.96
N LEU A 122 9.30 -11.30 2.38
CA LEU A 122 9.73 -10.16 1.56
C LEU A 122 9.66 -10.55 0.09
N ILE A 123 8.91 -9.80 -0.71
CA ILE A 123 8.68 -10.08 -2.13
C ILE A 123 9.10 -8.87 -2.97
N GLU A 124 10.11 -9.05 -3.81
CA GLU A 124 10.40 -8.13 -4.92
C GLU A 124 9.82 -8.69 -6.22
N HIS A 125 9.71 -7.86 -7.26
CA HIS A 125 9.38 -8.34 -8.59
C HIS A 125 10.24 -7.71 -9.67
N LYS A 126 10.43 -8.44 -10.77
CA LYS A 126 11.05 -7.91 -11.99
C LYS A 126 10.13 -6.91 -12.69
N ASP A 127 10.72 -6.06 -13.51
CA ASP A 127 10.08 -4.98 -14.22
C ASP A 127 9.37 -3.98 -13.28
N CYS A 128 10.00 -3.70 -12.14
CA CYS A 128 9.44 -2.78 -11.16
C CYS A 128 9.69 -1.32 -11.54
N GLY A 129 8.61 -0.54 -11.68
CA GLY A 129 8.68 0.87 -12.05
C GLY A 129 9.46 1.74 -11.04
N ALA A 130 9.44 1.38 -9.75
CA ALA A 130 10.23 2.07 -8.72
C ALA A 130 11.76 1.89 -8.89
N TYR A 131 12.18 0.87 -9.64
CA TYR A 131 13.57 0.62 -10.04
C TYR A 131 13.86 1.09 -11.48
N GLY A 132 12.89 1.73 -12.16
CA GLY A 132 13.01 2.18 -13.56
C GLY A 132 12.51 1.17 -14.61
N GLY A 133 11.99 0.01 -14.17
CA GLY A 133 11.56 -1.10 -15.03
C GLY A 133 12.74 -1.92 -15.58
N SER A 134 12.46 -3.05 -16.22
CA SER A 134 13.50 -3.98 -16.71
C SER A 134 14.44 -3.31 -17.72
N LYS A 135 13.95 -2.31 -18.45
CA LYS A 135 14.74 -1.52 -19.41
C LYS A 135 15.91 -0.73 -18.80
N TYR A 136 15.92 -0.52 -17.49
CA TYR A 136 16.99 0.18 -16.79
C TYR A 136 18.19 -0.73 -16.49
N PHE A 137 18.03 -2.04 -16.68
CA PHE A 137 19.07 -3.03 -16.47
C PHE A 137 19.65 -3.49 -17.81
N ASP A 138 20.94 -3.82 -17.81
CA ASP A 138 21.63 -4.29 -19.01
C ASP A 138 21.12 -5.67 -19.47
N SER A 139 20.59 -6.49 -18.56
CA SER A 139 20.02 -7.79 -18.84
C SER A 139 19.05 -8.26 -17.74
N ASP A 140 18.25 -9.29 -18.02
CA ASP A 140 17.36 -9.95 -17.05
C ASP A 140 18.15 -10.55 -15.87
N GLU A 141 19.34 -11.11 -16.14
CA GLU A 141 20.23 -11.63 -15.11
C GLU A 141 20.74 -10.51 -14.21
N LYS A 142 21.02 -9.33 -14.77
CA LYS A 142 21.48 -8.18 -13.99
C LYS A 142 20.38 -7.63 -13.08
N GLU A 143 19.16 -7.55 -13.59
CA GLU A 143 17.98 -7.20 -12.78
C GLU A 143 17.79 -8.19 -11.63
N THR A 144 17.84 -9.49 -11.94
CA THR A 144 17.73 -10.58 -10.95
C THR A 144 18.78 -10.46 -9.86
N GLU A 145 20.03 -10.20 -10.24
CA GLU A 145 21.15 -10.02 -9.31
C GLU A 145 20.91 -8.84 -8.36
N VAL A 146 20.54 -7.67 -8.92
CA VAL A 146 20.34 -6.44 -8.13
C VAL A 146 19.19 -6.61 -7.13
N LEU A 147 18.04 -7.11 -7.58
CA LEU A 147 16.87 -7.30 -6.71
C LEU A 147 17.14 -8.36 -5.64
N SER A 148 17.74 -9.50 -6.00
CA SER A 148 18.09 -10.55 -5.03
C SER A 148 19.12 -10.10 -3.99
N ASN A 149 20.08 -9.27 -4.40
CA ASN A 149 21.05 -8.67 -3.47
C ASN A 149 20.41 -7.62 -2.56
N GLY A 150 19.44 -6.85 -3.07
CA GLY A 150 18.60 -5.95 -2.27
C GLY A 150 17.86 -6.70 -1.17
N LEU A 151 17.14 -7.78 -1.52
CA LEU A 151 16.44 -8.65 -0.56
C LEU A 151 17.38 -9.20 0.51
N ARG A 152 18.55 -9.72 0.12
CA ARG A 152 19.55 -10.24 1.06
C ARG A 152 20.05 -9.15 2.01
N ARG A 153 20.38 -7.97 1.50
CA ARG A 153 20.81 -6.83 2.32
C ARG A 153 19.73 -6.42 3.33
N VAL A 154 18.47 -6.35 2.90
CA VAL A 154 17.35 -6.03 3.79
C VAL A 154 17.19 -7.07 4.88
N ARG A 155 17.26 -8.35 4.54
CA ARG A 155 17.23 -9.44 5.53
C ARG A 155 18.30 -9.26 6.59
N ASP A 156 19.53 -8.92 6.17
CA ASP A 156 20.65 -8.79 7.11
C ASP A 156 20.43 -7.60 8.06
N ILE A 157 19.98 -6.45 7.55
CA ILE A 157 19.57 -5.29 8.38
C ILE A 157 18.43 -5.67 9.35
N LEU A 158 17.43 -6.41 8.88
CA LEU A 158 16.30 -6.84 9.71
C LEU A 158 16.72 -7.84 10.78
N ASN A 159 17.63 -8.77 10.47
CA ASN A 159 18.16 -9.74 11.42
C ASN A 159 19.00 -9.06 12.52
N GLU A 160 19.70 -7.97 12.20
CA GLU A 160 20.43 -7.17 13.20
C GLU A 160 19.48 -6.54 14.22
N LYS A 161 18.32 -6.02 13.76
CA LYS A 161 17.33 -5.38 14.65
C LYS A 161 16.39 -6.39 15.32
N TYR A 162 16.02 -7.47 14.63
CA TYR A 162 15.01 -8.44 15.04
C TYR A 162 15.52 -9.88 14.89
N PRO A 163 16.46 -10.33 15.74
CA PRO A 163 17.19 -11.59 15.54
C PRO A 163 16.33 -12.86 15.62
N ASN A 164 15.11 -12.77 16.18
CA ASN A 164 14.19 -13.90 16.33
C ASN A 164 13.15 -14.01 15.21
N LEU A 165 13.12 -13.06 14.27
CA LEU A 165 12.16 -13.13 13.16
C LEU A 165 12.64 -14.13 12.11
N LYS A 166 11.75 -15.04 11.72
CA LYS A 166 11.96 -15.83 10.51
C LYS A 166 11.77 -14.91 9.31
N ILE A 167 12.71 -14.86 8.36
CA ILE A 167 12.61 -14.01 7.16
C ILE A 167 12.77 -14.86 5.90
N ASP A 168 11.71 -14.91 5.09
CA ASP A 168 11.70 -15.56 3.77
C ASP A 168 11.77 -14.51 2.65
N LEU A 169 12.56 -14.79 1.62
CA LEU A 169 12.85 -13.87 0.51
C LEU A 169 12.36 -14.46 -0.81
N PHE A 170 11.63 -13.68 -1.59
CA PHE A 170 11.09 -14.10 -2.87
C PHE A 170 11.24 -13.03 -3.96
N LEU A 171 11.45 -13.48 -5.18
CA LEU A 171 11.46 -12.67 -6.39
C LEU A 171 10.39 -13.16 -7.35
N ALA A 172 9.42 -12.31 -7.67
CA ALA A 172 8.37 -12.58 -8.64
C ALA A 172 8.77 -12.12 -10.04
N SER A 173 8.32 -12.84 -11.08
CA SER A 173 8.45 -12.39 -12.46
C SER A 173 7.24 -12.78 -13.30
N LEU A 174 7.04 -12.02 -14.37
CA LEU A 174 5.94 -12.18 -15.32
C LEU A 174 6.53 -12.31 -16.73
N LYS A 175 6.17 -13.38 -17.44
CA LYS A 175 6.50 -13.56 -18.87
C LYS A 175 5.21 -13.68 -19.68
N SER A 176 5.14 -12.94 -20.78
CA SER A 176 4.02 -13.03 -21.73
C SER A 176 4.44 -13.85 -22.94
N VAL A 177 3.68 -14.89 -23.28
CA VAL A 177 3.89 -15.70 -24.49
C VAL A 177 2.59 -15.67 -25.29
N GLY A 178 2.57 -14.92 -26.39
CA GLY A 178 1.32 -14.63 -27.10
C GLY A 178 0.35 -13.84 -26.21
N ASN A 179 -0.86 -14.38 -26.01
CA ASN A 179 -1.87 -13.79 -25.13
C ASN A 179 -1.84 -14.36 -23.70
N GLU A 180 -0.97 -15.32 -23.43
CA GLU A 180 -0.88 -15.98 -22.13
C GLU A 180 0.15 -15.30 -21.24
N LYS A 181 -0.20 -15.14 -19.96
CA LYS A 181 0.65 -14.57 -18.91
C LYS A 181 1.10 -15.68 -17.97
N PHE A 182 2.41 -15.83 -17.80
CA PHE A 182 3.03 -16.82 -16.92
C PHE A 182 3.72 -16.13 -15.75
N TYR A 183 3.35 -16.55 -14.54
CA TYR A 183 3.90 -16.01 -13.31
C TYR A 183 4.85 -17.01 -12.66
N TYR A 184 5.97 -16.50 -12.18
CA TYR A 184 7.02 -17.28 -11.52
C TYR A 184 7.33 -16.65 -10.16
N MET A 185 7.55 -17.51 -9.16
CA MET A 185 8.06 -17.11 -7.85
C MET A 185 9.37 -17.85 -7.59
N GLU A 186 10.46 -17.12 -7.39
CA GLU A 186 11.77 -17.66 -7.07
C GLU A 186 12.05 -17.42 -5.58
N ARG A 187 12.41 -18.48 -4.83
CA ARG A 187 12.89 -18.29 -3.45
C ARG A 187 14.37 -17.98 -3.45
N ILE A 188 14.73 -16.90 -2.77
CA ILE A 188 16.11 -16.42 -2.69
C ILE A 188 16.77 -16.97 -1.41
N TYR A 189 17.88 -17.67 -1.59
CA TYR A 189 18.67 -18.26 -0.50
C TYR A 189 20.02 -17.54 -0.32
N GLY A 190 20.67 -17.79 0.81
CA GLY A 190 22.10 -17.48 1.04
C GLY A 190 22.38 -16.22 1.87
N ALA A 191 23.49 -16.23 2.62
CA ALA A 191 24.01 -15.08 3.38
C ALA A 191 24.70 -14.08 2.44
N ALA A 192 24.54 -12.78 2.65
CA ALA A 192 25.39 -11.80 1.97
C ALA A 192 26.78 -11.82 2.63
N PHE A 193 27.78 -12.40 1.97
CA PHE A 193 29.18 -12.06 2.29
C PHE A 193 30.04 -12.06 1.03
N ASN A 194 30.75 -10.94 0.89
CA ASN A 194 31.79 -10.54 -0.05
C ASN A 194 32.13 -11.47 -1.22
N HIS A 195 31.89 -10.93 -2.42
CA HIS A 195 32.46 -11.28 -3.72
C HIS A 195 32.38 -12.76 -4.13
N SER A 196 31.61 -13.00 -5.20
CA SER A 196 31.62 -14.19 -6.05
C SER A 196 31.15 -15.51 -5.44
N ILE A 197 29.85 -15.67 -5.16
CA ILE A 197 29.19 -16.98 -5.29
C ILE A 197 27.76 -16.80 -5.84
N ILE A 198 27.54 -17.40 -7.00
CA ILE A 198 26.23 -17.64 -7.64
C ILE A 198 25.38 -18.45 -6.65
N MET A 199 24.27 -17.90 -6.18
CA MET A 199 23.31 -18.62 -5.33
C MET A 199 22.10 -18.99 -6.19
N ALA A 200 21.87 -20.30 -6.30
CA ALA A 200 20.81 -20.91 -7.07
C ALA A 200 19.43 -20.42 -6.62
N ASN A 201 18.77 -19.65 -7.48
CA ASN A 201 17.33 -19.42 -7.36
C ASN A 201 16.63 -20.75 -7.68
N THR A 202 15.85 -21.26 -6.72
CA THR A 202 14.95 -22.38 -7.02
C THR A 202 13.63 -21.77 -7.47
N GLU A 203 13.24 -21.99 -8.73
CA GLU A 203 11.91 -21.66 -9.21
C GLU A 203 10.88 -22.49 -8.40
N ILE A 204 10.11 -21.83 -7.54
CA ILE A 204 9.04 -22.47 -6.77
C ILE A 204 7.72 -22.19 -7.48
N GLY A 205 7.47 -22.98 -8.52
CA GLY A 205 6.17 -23.08 -9.17
C GLY A 205 5.96 -22.12 -10.34
N GLN A 206 5.59 -22.69 -11.46
CA GLN A 206 4.93 -22.00 -12.56
C GLN A 206 3.43 -21.99 -12.24
N MET A 207 2.83 -20.80 -12.16
CA MET A 207 1.38 -20.67 -12.04
C MET A 207 0.82 -20.07 -13.34
N VAL A 208 -0.08 -20.80 -13.99
CA VAL A 208 -0.95 -20.23 -15.02
C VAL A 208 -2.08 -19.56 -14.29
N ALA A 209 -2.09 -18.24 -14.31
CA ALA A 209 -3.11 -17.46 -13.64
C ALA A 209 -4.38 -17.41 -14.50
N GLU A 210 -5.09 -18.54 -14.60
CA GLU A 210 -6.28 -18.70 -15.45
C GLU A 210 -7.44 -17.75 -15.08
N ASN A 211 -7.37 -17.09 -13.91
CA ASN A 211 -8.40 -16.17 -13.39
C ASN A 211 -7.87 -14.76 -13.03
N CYS A 212 -6.66 -14.38 -13.47
CA CYS A 212 -6.14 -13.03 -13.23
C CYS A 212 -6.54 -12.11 -14.40
N ASP A 213 -7.75 -11.55 -14.30
CA ASP A 213 -8.23 -10.51 -15.21
C ASP A 213 -7.45 -9.23 -14.91
N HIS A 214 -6.38 -9.00 -15.67
CA HIS A 214 -5.51 -7.83 -15.52
C HIS A 214 -5.56 -6.95 -16.75
N SER A 215 -6.33 -5.87 -16.68
CA SER A 215 -6.23 -4.75 -17.61
C SER A 215 -4.87 -4.06 -17.45
N ASN A 216 -4.27 -3.64 -18.57
CA ASN A 216 -2.94 -2.98 -18.54
C ASN A 216 -3.02 -1.51 -18.06
N ASP A 217 -4.17 -1.06 -17.54
CA ASP A 217 -4.41 0.32 -17.14
C ASP A 217 -5.16 0.36 -15.80
N CYS A 218 -4.40 0.56 -14.72
CA CYS A 218 -4.93 0.78 -13.39
C CYS A 218 -5.31 2.26 -13.24
N ASN A 219 -6.61 2.55 -13.06
CA ASN A 219 -7.10 3.92 -12.89
C ASN A 219 -7.40 4.28 -11.42
N THR A 220 -7.37 3.30 -10.52
CA THR A 220 -7.79 3.46 -9.13
C THR A 220 -6.64 3.16 -8.17
N LEU A 221 -6.36 4.10 -7.27
CA LEU A 221 -5.48 3.91 -6.12
C LEU A 221 -6.32 3.74 -4.85
N VAL A 222 -6.14 2.63 -4.15
CA VAL A 222 -6.72 2.36 -2.84
C VAL A 222 -5.65 2.57 -1.77
N ILE A 223 -5.98 3.28 -0.70
CA ILE A 223 -5.14 3.40 0.49
C ILE A 223 -5.92 2.87 1.68
N SER A 224 -5.42 1.82 2.35
CA SER A 224 -6.10 1.20 3.50
C SER A 224 -5.17 0.88 4.66
N CYS A 225 -5.77 0.52 5.78
CA CYS A 225 -5.00 -0.03 6.90
C CYS A 225 -4.55 -1.44 6.53
N VAL A 226 -3.38 -1.83 7.02
CA VAL A 226 -2.81 -3.17 6.85
C VAL A 226 -3.51 -4.25 7.70
N ASP A 227 -4.38 -3.84 8.62
CA ASP A 227 -5.09 -4.73 9.55
C ASP A 227 -5.77 -5.91 8.83
N PHE A 228 -5.22 -7.11 9.06
CA PHE A 228 -5.62 -8.35 8.38
C PHE A 228 -7.11 -8.66 8.54
N ARG A 229 -7.75 -8.21 9.63
CA ARG A 229 -9.19 -8.40 9.90
C ARG A 229 -10.06 -7.80 8.80
N PHE A 230 -9.56 -6.80 8.08
CA PHE A 230 -10.31 -6.09 7.05
C PHE A 230 -9.93 -6.46 5.62
N VAL A 231 -8.86 -7.23 5.37
CA VAL A 231 -8.36 -7.52 4.02
C VAL A 231 -9.44 -8.13 3.12
N SER A 232 -10.09 -9.21 3.56
CA SER A 232 -11.17 -9.84 2.77
C SER A 232 -12.39 -8.93 2.63
N PHE A 233 -12.70 -8.13 3.66
CA PHE A 233 -13.83 -7.20 3.63
C PHE A 233 -13.61 -6.09 2.61
N ILE A 234 -12.43 -5.48 2.61
CA ILE A 234 -12.05 -4.43 1.66
C ILE A 234 -12.14 -4.95 0.24
N ARG A 235 -11.62 -6.15 -0.05
CA ARG A 235 -11.71 -6.76 -1.38
C ARG A 235 -13.16 -6.94 -1.84
N VAL A 236 -13.99 -7.52 -0.98
CA VAL A 236 -15.43 -7.70 -1.26
C VAL A 236 -16.12 -6.36 -1.48
N PHE A 237 -15.81 -5.36 -0.66
CA PHE A 237 -16.35 -4.01 -0.78
C PHE A 237 -15.99 -3.36 -2.13
N LEU A 238 -14.70 -3.37 -2.49
CA LEU A 238 -14.22 -2.81 -3.76
C LEU A 238 -14.93 -3.48 -4.96
N THR A 239 -15.04 -4.81 -4.93
CA THR A 239 -15.63 -5.58 -6.04
C THR A 239 -17.15 -5.44 -6.10
N GLU A 240 -17.85 -5.67 -4.99
CA GLU A 240 -19.32 -5.76 -4.97
C GLU A 240 -19.96 -4.37 -4.96
N ASN A 241 -19.38 -3.39 -4.26
CA ASN A 241 -19.98 -2.07 -4.06
C ASN A 241 -19.39 -1.01 -5.00
N LEU A 242 -18.07 -0.96 -5.17
CA LEU A 242 -17.42 0.05 -6.02
C LEU A 242 -17.19 -0.42 -7.45
N LYS A 243 -17.44 -1.71 -7.75
CA LYS A 243 -17.20 -2.33 -9.07
C LYS A 243 -15.75 -2.22 -9.55
N ILE A 244 -14.81 -2.09 -8.61
CA ILE A 244 -13.37 -2.13 -8.84
C ILE A 244 -12.93 -3.59 -8.66
N LYS A 245 -12.48 -4.22 -9.74
CA LYS A 245 -12.07 -5.63 -9.75
C LYS A 245 -10.58 -5.72 -9.95
N ASP A 246 -9.83 -6.13 -8.92
CA ASP A 246 -8.41 -6.57 -8.87
C ASP A 246 -7.33 -5.80 -9.69
N ASP A 247 -7.70 -4.72 -10.38
CA ASP A 247 -6.90 -3.84 -11.22
C ASP A 247 -6.84 -2.45 -10.57
N TYR A 248 -6.33 -2.44 -9.35
CA TYR A 248 -6.10 -1.22 -8.59
C TYR A 248 -4.75 -1.30 -7.88
N ASP A 249 -4.09 -0.17 -7.77
CA ASP A 249 -2.92 -0.03 -6.91
C ASP A 249 -3.41 0.07 -5.48
N HIS A 250 -2.81 -0.69 -4.56
CA HIS A 250 -3.21 -0.72 -3.16
C HIS A 250 -2.06 -0.42 -2.21
N ILE A 251 -2.02 0.82 -1.69
CA ILE A 251 -1.13 1.12 -0.56
C ILE A 251 -1.78 0.62 0.72
N ALA A 252 -1.20 -0.41 1.31
CA ALA A 252 -1.63 -0.97 2.59
C ALA A 252 -0.54 -0.69 3.66
N ILE A 253 -0.88 0.10 4.67
CA ILE A 253 0.07 0.55 5.72
C ILE A 253 -0.63 0.70 7.08
N PRO A 254 0.06 0.54 8.22
CA PRO A 254 -0.52 0.80 9.53
C PRO A 254 -1.13 2.20 9.62
N GLY A 255 -2.38 2.30 10.05
CA GLY A 255 -3.09 3.57 10.24
C GLY A 255 -3.58 4.28 8.96
N SER A 256 -3.25 3.76 7.77
CA SER A 256 -3.85 4.20 6.51
C SER A 256 -3.79 5.72 6.28
N VAL A 257 -4.95 6.36 6.12
CA VAL A 257 -5.16 7.80 5.95
C VAL A 257 -4.48 8.66 7.01
N MET A 258 -4.19 8.13 8.20
CA MET A 258 -3.44 8.86 9.22
C MET A 258 -2.04 9.24 8.74
N ASP A 259 -1.43 8.43 7.86
CA ASP A 259 -0.12 8.71 7.31
C ASP A 259 -0.10 9.95 6.42
N ILE A 260 -1.25 10.28 5.80
CA ILE A 260 -1.43 11.47 4.95
C ILE A 260 -1.58 12.73 5.82
N ILE A 261 -2.12 12.59 7.03
CA ILE A 261 -2.44 13.72 7.92
C ILE A 261 -1.26 14.06 8.83
N ARG A 262 -0.48 13.07 9.25
CA ARG A 262 0.63 13.21 10.19
C ARG A 262 1.85 13.88 9.56
N PRO A 263 2.34 15.02 10.09
CA PRO A 263 3.48 15.75 9.52
C PRO A 263 4.73 14.87 9.31
N GLU A 264 4.97 13.93 10.23
CA GLU A 264 6.13 13.03 10.17
C GLU A 264 6.09 12.04 9.00
N THR A 265 4.91 11.59 8.58
CA THR A 265 4.74 10.58 7.51
C THR A 265 4.17 11.16 6.22
N GLN A 266 3.60 12.36 6.26
CA GLN A 266 2.85 12.97 5.17
C GLN A 266 3.70 13.06 3.91
N LYS A 267 4.90 13.65 4.00
CA LYS A 267 5.76 13.82 2.82
C LYS A 267 6.07 12.50 2.15
N ILE A 268 6.47 11.48 2.90
CA ILE A 268 6.82 10.16 2.36
C ILE A 268 5.61 9.49 1.72
N THR A 269 4.42 9.69 2.30
CA THR A 269 3.18 9.13 1.76
C THR A 269 2.81 9.81 0.45
N PHE A 270 2.95 11.14 0.36
CA PHE A 270 2.76 11.86 -0.91
C PHE A 270 3.81 11.47 -1.95
N ASP A 271 5.09 11.34 -1.58
CA ASP A 271 6.13 10.88 -2.51
C ASP A 271 5.76 9.49 -3.11
N LYS A 272 5.15 8.60 -2.33
CA LYS A 272 4.65 7.29 -2.80
C LYS A 272 3.44 7.41 -3.73
N ILE A 273 2.49 8.29 -3.38
CA ILE A 273 1.33 8.57 -4.24
C ILE A 273 1.83 9.11 -5.58
N ASP A 274 2.77 10.06 -5.57
CA ASP A 274 3.35 10.65 -6.78
C ASP A 274 4.04 9.60 -7.66
N ILE A 275 4.76 8.64 -7.07
CA ILE A 275 5.32 7.52 -7.84
C ILE A 275 4.21 6.78 -8.60
N LEU A 276 3.08 6.49 -7.96
CA LEU A 276 1.97 5.77 -8.59
C LEU A 276 1.23 6.61 -9.62
N LEU A 277 1.00 7.89 -9.36
CA LEU A 277 0.39 8.80 -10.34
C LEU A 277 1.25 8.96 -11.60
N ASN A 278 2.58 8.82 -11.48
CA ASN A 278 3.50 8.91 -12.60
C ASN A 278 3.64 7.59 -13.37
N LEU A 279 3.47 6.45 -12.70
CA LEU A 279 3.63 5.11 -13.30
C LEU A 279 2.31 4.55 -13.84
N HIS A 280 1.19 4.93 -13.24
CA HIS A 280 -0.15 4.42 -13.54
C HIS A 280 -1.09 5.60 -13.82
N HIS A 281 -2.08 5.44 -14.71
CA HIS A 281 -3.03 6.49 -15.06
C HIS A 281 -4.14 6.64 -14.01
N VAL A 282 -3.75 6.74 -12.74
CA VAL A 282 -4.65 6.87 -11.61
C VAL A 282 -5.42 8.19 -11.70
N ASN A 283 -6.74 8.09 -11.71
CA ASN A 283 -7.67 9.23 -11.71
C ASN A 283 -8.79 9.07 -10.66
N HIS A 284 -8.76 7.99 -9.89
CA HIS A 284 -9.70 7.68 -8.83
C HIS A 284 -8.95 7.25 -7.57
N LEU A 285 -9.21 7.93 -6.44
CA LEU A 285 -8.58 7.64 -5.15
C LEU A 285 -9.63 7.15 -4.16
N VAL A 286 -9.40 5.98 -3.56
CA VAL A 286 -10.25 5.38 -2.53
C VAL A 286 -9.48 5.30 -1.23
N LEU A 287 -9.97 5.97 -0.19
CA LEU A 287 -9.36 6.03 1.13
C LEU A 287 -10.20 5.24 2.13
N ILE A 288 -9.59 4.25 2.80
CA ILE A 288 -10.30 3.33 3.71
C ILE A 288 -9.64 3.31 5.08
N GLY A 289 -10.28 3.97 6.05
CA GLY A 289 -9.99 3.81 7.47
C GLY A 289 -10.92 2.81 8.15
N HIS A 290 -10.53 2.33 9.33
CA HIS A 290 -11.43 1.59 10.23
C HIS A 290 -11.43 2.22 11.63
N LYS A 291 -12.59 2.14 12.31
CA LYS A 291 -12.71 2.48 13.72
C LYS A 291 -11.97 1.40 14.50
N ASP A 292 -11.22 1.78 15.55
CA ASP A 292 -10.37 0.90 16.39
C ASP A 292 -8.89 0.73 15.97
N CYS A 293 -8.39 1.48 14.98
CA CYS A 293 -6.97 1.38 14.59
C CYS A 293 -6.00 1.75 15.73
N GLY A 294 -5.17 0.79 16.13
CA GLY A 294 -4.18 0.94 17.20
C GLY A 294 -2.87 1.60 16.79
N ALA A 295 -2.58 1.75 15.49
CA ALA A 295 -1.29 2.18 14.97
C ALA A 295 -0.78 3.53 15.54
N TYR A 296 -1.72 4.38 15.99
CA TYR A 296 -1.48 5.78 16.24
C TYR A 296 -2.06 6.31 17.57
N GLY A 297 -2.37 5.42 18.52
CA GLY A 297 -2.71 5.80 19.90
C GLY A 297 -4.20 6.08 20.17
N GLY A 298 -5.12 5.65 19.29
CA GLY A 298 -6.57 5.81 19.46
C GLY A 298 -7.08 7.25 19.27
N SER A 299 -8.31 7.53 19.72
CA SER A 299 -9.07 8.79 19.47
C SER A 299 -8.36 10.10 19.86
N LYS A 300 -7.27 10.02 20.62
CA LYS A 300 -6.56 11.18 21.19
C LYS A 300 -6.07 12.20 20.16
N TYR A 301 -5.88 11.81 18.90
CA TYR A 301 -5.46 12.72 17.83
C TYR A 301 -6.64 13.53 17.24
N PHE A 302 -7.84 12.97 17.23
CA PHE A 302 -9.04 13.70 16.78
C PHE A 302 -9.67 14.51 17.92
N ASP A 303 -9.42 14.12 19.18
CA ASP A 303 -9.90 14.82 20.37
C ASP A 303 -9.09 16.10 20.70
N SER A 304 -7.92 16.34 20.07
CA SER A 304 -7.08 17.51 20.36
C SER A 304 -7.47 18.79 19.59
N ASP A 305 -8.25 18.68 18.51
CA ASP A 305 -8.61 19.83 17.67
C ASP A 305 -9.96 20.47 18.04
N GLU A 306 -10.70 19.93 19.01
CA GLU A 306 -11.96 20.52 19.50
C GLU A 306 -11.79 21.55 20.65
N LYS A 307 -10.56 21.93 21.00
CA LYS A 307 -10.30 22.87 22.12
C LYS A 307 -9.81 24.27 21.74
N GLU A 308 -9.94 24.68 20.50
CA GLU A 308 -9.76 26.09 20.11
C GLU A 308 -11.00 26.63 19.38
N THR A 309 -12.09 26.84 20.11
CA THR A 309 -13.06 27.93 19.85
C THR A 309 -14.04 28.04 21.03
N GLU A 310 -13.64 28.76 22.08
CA GLU A 310 -14.56 29.51 22.96
C GLU A 310 -14.16 30.99 22.98
#